data_AF-A0A7Y9ZMS9-F1
#
_entry.id   AF-A0A7Y9ZMS9-F1
#
_cell.length_a   1.000
_cell.length_b   1.000
_cell.length_c   1.000
_cell.angle_alpha   90.00
_cell.angle_beta   90.00
_cell.angle_gamma   90.00
#
_symmetry.space_group_name_H-M   'P 1'
#
loop_
_entity.id
_entity.type
_entity.pdbx_description
1 polymer ?
#
loop_
_entity_poly.entity_id
_entity_poly.type
_entity_poly.pdbx_seq_one_letter_code
_entity_poly.pdbx_strand_id
1 'polypeptide(L)'
;MRAAGRGDEEHLRTWVQERRGVEGFVEPRTAVSEVTLLLVAHDGEWTRRRVPSVKWAHDFCNRHQVPSYDAAVVGVPQRMRDYNSRVRQAQKEQLRRDQ
;
A
#
# COMPACT_ATOMS: atom_id res chain seq x y z
N MET A 1 -10.73 14.58 -9.57
CA MET A 1 -10.08 13.60 -8.67
C MET A 1 -11.02 12.40 -8.55
N ARG A 2 -10.60 11.15 -8.87
CA ARG A 2 -11.49 9.96 -8.83
C ARG A 2 -11.80 9.54 -7.38
N ALA A 3 -13.07 9.32 -7.08
CA ALA A 3 -13.54 8.79 -5.79
C ALA A 3 -13.09 7.32 -5.59
N ALA A 4 -13.00 6.88 -4.32
CA ALA A 4 -12.82 5.47 -4.00
C ALA A 4 -13.97 4.65 -4.61
N GLY A 5 -13.65 3.57 -5.32
CA GLY A 5 -14.65 2.76 -6.02
C GLY A 5 -14.53 1.27 -5.72
N ARG A 6 -15.54 0.49 -6.16
CA ARG A 6 -15.57 -0.98 -6.01
C ARG A 6 -14.30 -1.68 -6.54
N GLY A 7 -13.73 -1.18 -7.62
CA GLY A 7 -12.48 -1.71 -8.18
C GLY A 7 -11.26 -1.50 -7.28
N ASP A 8 -11.24 -0.46 -6.45
CA ASP A 8 -10.17 -0.23 -5.48
C ASP A 8 -10.23 -1.25 -4.33
N GLU A 9 -11.44 -1.50 -3.81
CA GLU A 9 -11.68 -2.52 -2.77
C GLU A 9 -11.34 -3.93 -3.28
N GLU A 10 -11.80 -4.27 -4.49
CA GLU A 10 -11.48 -5.56 -5.12
C GLU A 10 -9.96 -5.73 -5.32
N HIS A 11 -9.28 -4.68 -5.78
CA HIS A 11 -7.83 -4.69 -5.89
C HIS A 11 -7.16 -4.95 -4.53
N LEU A 12 -7.57 -4.22 -3.48
CA LEU A 12 -7.02 -4.41 -2.14
C LEU A 12 -7.27 -5.84 -1.63
N ARG A 13 -8.48 -6.37 -1.85
CA ARG A 13 -8.86 -7.73 -1.45
C ARG A 13 -8.01 -8.79 -2.13
N THR A 14 -7.86 -8.72 -3.45
CA THR A 14 -7.00 -9.64 -4.20
C THR A 14 -5.55 -9.53 -3.71
N TRP A 15 -5.08 -8.31 -3.46
CA TRP A 15 -3.72 -8.08 -3.02
C TRP A 15 -3.41 -8.71 -1.65
N VAL A 16 -4.30 -8.58 -0.67
CA VAL A 16 -4.11 -9.22 0.65
C VAL A 16 -4.21 -10.76 0.58
N GLN A 17 -4.92 -11.32 -0.40
CA GLN A 17 -5.04 -12.77 -0.59
C GLN A 17 -3.79 -13.38 -1.24
N GLU A 18 -3.15 -12.66 -2.14
CA GLU A 18 -1.99 -13.15 -2.91
C GLU A 18 -0.65 -13.00 -2.17
N ARG A 19 -0.59 -12.15 -1.13
CA ARG A 19 0.66 -11.85 -0.41
C ARG A 19 0.59 -12.26 1.05
N ARG A 20 1.74 -12.68 1.57
CA ARG A 20 1.92 -13.02 2.98
C ARG A 20 2.53 -11.87 3.77
N GLY A 21 2.28 -11.88 5.08
CA GLY A 21 2.86 -10.92 6.04
C GLY A 21 2.53 -9.47 5.67
N VAL A 22 1.30 -9.23 5.22
CA VAL A 22 0.82 -7.91 4.86
C VAL A 22 0.54 -7.09 6.11
N GLU A 23 0.98 -5.84 6.12
CA GLU A 23 0.57 -4.83 7.08
C GLU A 23 -0.06 -3.64 6.35
N GLY A 24 -1.10 -3.05 6.97
CA GLY A 24 -1.78 -1.87 6.48
C GLY A 24 -1.29 -0.58 7.14
N PHE A 25 -1.08 0.45 6.34
CA PHE A 25 -0.69 1.79 6.78
C PHE A 25 -1.76 2.76 6.28
N VAL A 26 -2.53 3.31 7.21
CA VAL A 26 -3.65 4.21 6.93
C VAL A 26 -3.11 5.63 6.87
N GLU A 27 -3.22 6.24 5.70
CA GLU A 27 -2.79 7.62 5.46
C GLU A 27 -4.04 8.52 5.58
N PRO A 28 -4.09 9.45 6.54
CA PRO A 28 -5.25 10.31 6.73
C PRO A 28 -5.39 11.29 5.56
N ARG A 29 -6.59 11.85 5.43
CA ARG A 29 -6.84 12.95 4.49
C ARG A 29 -5.94 14.14 4.83
N THR A 30 -5.37 14.75 3.81
CA THR A 30 -4.66 16.03 3.89
C THR A 30 -5.36 17.09 3.05
N ALA A 31 -4.83 18.32 3.02
CA ALA A 31 -5.34 19.40 2.18
C ALA A 31 -5.34 19.05 0.68
N VAL A 32 -4.47 18.14 0.24
CA VAL A 32 -4.24 17.81 -1.17
C VAL A 32 -4.42 16.32 -1.50
N SER A 33 -4.79 15.49 -0.54
CA SER A 33 -4.94 14.04 -0.74
C SER A 33 -6.08 13.46 0.09
N GLU A 34 -6.86 12.57 -0.53
CA GLU A 34 -7.88 11.76 0.15
C GLU A 34 -7.23 10.69 1.05
N VAL A 35 -8.04 10.05 1.90
CA VAL A 35 -7.59 8.91 2.70
C VAL A 35 -7.13 7.78 1.78
N THR A 36 -5.97 7.20 2.09
CA THR A 36 -5.43 6.05 1.38
C THR A 36 -5.06 4.92 2.33
N LEU A 37 -5.19 3.69 1.84
CA LEU A 37 -4.64 2.50 2.49
C LEU A 37 -3.43 2.05 1.67
N LEU A 38 -2.27 2.03 2.32
CA LEU A 38 -1.03 1.45 1.82
C LEU A 38 -0.87 0.06 2.44
N LEU A 39 -0.86 -0.98 1.61
CA LEU A 39 -0.56 -2.34 2.05
C LEU A 39 0.89 -2.67 1.70
N VAL A 40 1.64 -3.23 2.65
CA VAL A 40 3.05 -3.60 2.47
C VAL A 40 3.26 -5.05 2.90
N ALA A 41 3.71 -5.88 1.97
CA ALA A 41 3.94 -7.31 2.15
C ALA A 41 5.27 -7.55 2.89
N HIS A 42 5.52 -8.79 3.26
CA HIS A 42 6.70 -9.19 4.04
C HIS A 42 8.05 -8.80 3.39
N ASP A 43 8.13 -8.79 2.06
CA ASP A 43 9.33 -8.47 1.27
C ASP A 43 9.44 -6.98 0.92
N GLY A 44 8.42 -6.19 1.26
CA GLY A 44 8.33 -4.77 0.95
C GLY A 44 7.61 -4.45 -0.35
N GLU A 45 7.12 -5.43 -1.11
CA GLU A 45 6.16 -5.15 -2.19
C GLU A 45 4.95 -4.43 -1.60
N TRP A 46 4.41 -3.45 -2.33
CA TRP A 46 3.33 -2.63 -1.81
C TRP A 46 2.30 -2.25 -2.87
N THR A 47 1.09 -1.95 -2.39
CA THR A 47 0.06 -1.28 -3.19
C THR A 47 -0.61 -0.19 -2.38
N ARG A 48 -1.12 0.84 -3.06
CA ARG A 48 -1.84 1.94 -2.42
C ARG A 48 -3.11 2.27 -3.19
N ARG A 49 -4.22 2.39 -2.46
CA ARG A 49 -5.53 2.76 -3.02
C ARG A 49 -6.22 3.80 -2.15
N ARG A 50 -7.07 4.62 -2.77
CA ARG A 50 -7.98 5.52 -2.05
C ARG A 50 -9.08 4.71 -1.41
N VAL A 51 -9.50 5.13 -0.23
CA VAL A 51 -10.50 4.43 0.58
C VAL A 51 -11.51 5.43 1.14
N PRO A 52 -12.76 5.00 1.43
CA PRO A 52 -13.81 5.90 1.88
C PRO A 52 -13.50 6.68 3.17
N SER A 53 -12.77 6.08 4.11
CA SER A 53 -12.41 6.71 5.38
C SER A 53 -11.30 5.95 6.11
N VAL A 54 -10.71 6.56 7.14
CA VAL A 54 -9.77 5.91 8.06
C VAL A 54 -10.40 4.70 8.74
N LYS A 55 -11.64 4.86 9.25
CA LYS A 55 -12.40 3.75 9.84
C LYS A 55 -12.59 2.59 8.85
N TRP A 56 -12.98 2.89 7.61
CA TRP A 56 -13.13 1.86 6.59
C TRP A 56 -11.83 1.10 6.35
N ALA A 57 -10.68 1.80 6.35
CA ALA A 57 -9.37 1.19 6.12
C ALA A 57 -9.01 0.19 7.23
N HIS A 58 -9.20 0.57 8.49
CA HIS A 58 -9.01 -0.33 9.63
C HIS A 58 -10.01 -1.49 9.61
N ASP A 59 -11.29 -1.22 9.33
CA ASP A 59 -12.32 -2.27 9.25
C ASP A 59 -12.00 -3.27 8.12
N PHE A 60 -11.51 -2.80 6.97
CA PHE A 60 -11.02 -3.63 5.87
C PHE A 60 -9.86 -4.52 6.33
N CYS A 61 -8.84 -3.94 6.96
CA CYS A 61 -7.69 -4.70 7.45
C CYS A 61 -8.10 -5.75 8.49
N ASN A 62 -8.97 -5.38 9.45
CA ASN A 62 -9.49 -6.29 10.47
C ASN A 62 -10.24 -7.48 9.86
N ARG A 63 -11.13 -7.25 8.86
CA ARG A 63 -11.84 -8.33 8.16
C ARG A 63 -10.90 -9.31 7.45
N HIS A 64 -9.75 -8.83 7.01
CA HIS A 64 -8.73 -9.63 6.31
C HIS A 64 -7.60 -10.10 7.23
N GLN A 65 -7.73 -9.94 8.55
CA GLN A 65 -6.70 -10.31 9.54
C GLN A 65 -5.33 -9.67 9.26
N VAL A 66 -5.34 -8.46 8.69
CA VAL A 66 -4.17 -7.63 8.42
C VAL A 66 -4.00 -6.65 9.59
N PRO A 67 -2.85 -6.62 10.30
CA PRO A 67 -2.57 -5.56 11.27
C PRO A 67 -2.50 -4.21 10.54
N SER A 68 -3.02 -3.15 11.17
CA SER A 68 -3.03 -1.82 10.55
C SER A 68 -2.67 -0.72 11.52
N TYR A 69 -2.00 0.32 11.01
CA TYR A 69 -1.45 1.43 11.80
C TYR A 69 -1.70 2.77 11.11
N ASP A 70 -1.78 3.85 11.88
CA ASP A 70 -1.77 5.20 11.33
C ASP A 70 -0.37 5.56 10.82
N ALA A 71 -0.25 5.76 9.51
CA ALA A 71 1.03 6.03 8.85
C ALA A 71 1.67 7.34 9.34
N ALA A 72 0.86 8.31 9.76
CA ALA A 72 1.34 9.56 10.32
C ALA A 72 2.03 9.38 11.70
N VAL A 73 1.75 8.28 12.39
CA VAL A 73 2.33 7.96 13.70
C VAL A 73 3.59 7.10 13.55
N VAL A 74 3.50 6.02 12.76
CA VAL A 74 4.59 5.02 12.66
C VAL A 74 5.50 5.23 11.46
N GLY A 75 5.10 6.04 10.48
CA GLY A 75 5.78 6.19 9.21
C GLY A 75 5.63 4.96 8.28
N VAL A 76 6.26 5.04 7.11
CA VAL A 76 6.31 3.90 6.17
C VAL A 76 7.50 2.98 6.49
N PRO A 77 7.31 1.64 6.39
CA PRO A 77 8.29 0.67 6.87
C PRO A 77 9.54 0.61 5.99
N GLN A 78 10.68 0.30 6.59
CA GLN A 78 11.97 0.24 5.89
C GLN A 78 11.96 -0.74 4.71
N ARG A 79 11.31 -1.92 4.86
CA ARG A 79 11.21 -2.92 3.78
C ARG A 79 10.60 -2.39 2.48
N MET A 80 9.64 -1.47 2.56
CA MET A 80 9.05 -0.81 1.39
C MET A 80 10.08 0.10 0.70
N ARG A 81 10.88 0.83 1.48
CA ARG A 81 11.96 1.69 0.96
C ARG A 81 13.03 0.84 0.26
N ASP A 82 13.39 -0.28 0.86
CA ASP A 82 14.37 -1.22 0.29
C ASP A 82 13.84 -1.86 -0.99
N TYR A 83 12.56 -2.25 -1.03
CA TYR A 83 11.90 -2.73 -2.23
C TYR A 83 11.97 -1.70 -3.37
N ASN A 84 11.62 -0.44 -3.09
CA ASN A 84 11.71 0.64 -4.08
C ASN A 84 13.15 0.86 -4.56
N SER A 85 14.15 0.67 -3.71
CA SER A 85 15.56 0.74 -4.11
C SER A 85 15.93 -0.41 -5.04
N ARG A 86 15.53 -1.65 -4.73
CA ARG A 86 15.76 -2.82 -5.59
C ARG A 86 15.10 -2.68 -6.96
N VAL A 87 13.82 -2.26 -6.99
CA VAL A 87 13.08 -2.05 -8.25
C VAL A 87 13.75 -1.00 -9.12
N ARG A 88 14.18 0.13 -8.53
CA ARG A 88 14.88 1.19 -9.28
C ARG A 88 16.21 0.72 -9.86
N GLN A 89 16.99 -0.08 -9.12
CA GLN A 89 18.24 -0.62 -9.64
C GLN A 89 17.98 -1.60 -10.80
N ALA A 90 17.04 -2.52 -10.63
CA ALA A 90 16.67 -3.48 -11.66
C ALA A 90 16.19 -2.78 -12.96
N GLN A 91 15.37 -1.73 -12.83
CA GLN A 91 14.93 -0.91 -13.97
C GLN A 91 16.12 -0.25 -14.70
N LYS A 92 17.09 0.29 -13.95
CA LYS A 92 18.27 0.93 -14.52
C LYS A 92 19.17 -0.07 -15.25
N GLU A 93 19.31 -1.28 -14.70
CA GLU A 93 20.07 -2.35 -15.35
C GLU A 93 19.39 -2.84 -16.62
N GLN A 94 18.07 -2.99 -16.62
CA GLN A 94 17.29 -3.35 -17.80
C GLN A 94 17.48 -2.31 -18.92
N LEU A 95 17.34 -1.02 -18.61
CA LEU A 95 17.55 0.08 -19.57
C LEU A 95 18.98 0.15 -20.14
N ARG A 96 19.98 -0.37 -19.41
CA ARG A 96 21.37 -0.47 -19.88
C ARG A 96 21.60 -1.70 -20.77
N ARG A 97 20.84 -2.78 -20.57
CA ARG A 97 20.91 -3.99 -21.41
C ARG A 97 20.21 -3.82 -22.74
N ASP A 98 19.15 -3.00 -22.76
CA ASP A 98 18.34 -2.73 -23.95
C ASP A 98 18.92 -1.60 -24.84
N GLN A 99 20.10 -1.06 -24.48
CA GLN A 99 20.88 -0.06 -25.22
C GLN A 99 22.10 -0.72 -25.87
#